data_AF-A0A3B9VU58-F1
#
_entry.id   AF-A0A3B9VU58-F1
#
_cell.length_a   1.000
_cell.length_b   1.000
_cell.length_c   1.000
_cell.angle_alpha   90.00
_cell.angle_beta   90.00
_cell.angle_gamma   90.00
#
_symmetry.space_group_name_H-M   'P 1'
#
loop_
_entity.id
_entity.type
_entity.pdbx_description
1 polymer ?
#
loop_
_entity_poly.entity_id
_entity_poly.type
_entity_poly.pdbx_seq_one_letter_code
_entity_poly.pdbx_strand_id
1 'polypeptide(L)'
;MDFEKQEEKKNRTDAGLKGAIREEKTYRLKQRLRILLELPVTDPQQKEILKKEGLPVRYRDHLQLVAWNLYQKALGGDMAAIREMRGILEEGEPIKGKNRKQTAEQSQAPPVVIIDDVR
;
A
#
# COMPACT_ATOMS: atom_id res chain seq x y z
N MET A 1 30.14 -34.71 -1.68
CA MET A 1 29.27 -33.72 -1.01
C MET A 1 29.29 -32.33 -1.68
N ASP A 2 29.94 -32.16 -2.84
CA ASP A 2 30.05 -30.84 -3.48
C ASP A 2 28.93 -30.50 -4.49
N PHE A 3 28.17 -31.51 -4.94
CA PHE A 3 27.07 -31.32 -5.88
C PHE A 3 25.84 -30.64 -5.25
N GLU A 4 25.47 -31.00 -4.01
CA GLU A 4 24.34 -30.36 -3.28
C GLU A 4 24.59 -28.86 -3.03
N LYS A 5 25.81 -28.46 -2.66
CA LYS A 5 26.16 -27.04 -2.45
C LYS A 5 26.17 -26.23 -3.75
N GLN A 6 26.45 -26.84 -4.90
CA GLN A 6 26.37 -26.16 -6.20
C GLN A 6 24.92 -26.00 -6.69
N GLU A 7 24.07 -27.00 -6.47
CA GLU A 7 22.64 -26.90 -6.81
C GLU A 7 21.90 -25.87 -5.94
N GLU A 8 22.18 -25.81 -4.63
CA GLU A 8 21.59 -24.78 -3.75
C GLU A 8 21.99 -23.36 -4.17
N LYS A 9 23.24 -23.15 -4.61
CA LYS A 9 23.70 -21.85 -5.11
C LYS A 9 23.02 -21.48 -6.43
N LYS A 10 22.90 -22.41 -7.38
CA LYS A 10 22.18 -22.19 -8.65
C LYS A 10 20.71 -21.85 -8.40
N ASN A 11 20.03 -22.60 -7.55
CA ASN A 11 18.61 -22.40 -7.22
C ASN A 11 18.34 -21.05 -6.54
N ARG A 12 19.23 -20.59 -5.65
CA ARG A 12 19.14 -19.26 -5.03
C ARG A 12 19.32 -18.13 -6.04
N THR A 13 20.23 -18.31 -7.00
CA THR A 13 20.51 -17.30 -8.02
C THR A 13 19.33 -17.18 -9.00
N ASP A 14 18.75 -18.32 -9.41
CA ASP A 14 17.53 -18.36 -10.23
C ASP A 14 16.29 -17.82 -9.53
N ALA A 15 16.13 -18.08 -8.22
CA ALA A 15 15.04 -17.52 -7.43
C ALA A 15 15.15 -15.99 -7.30
N GLY A 16 16.36 -15.46 -7.07
CA GLY A 16 16.64 -14.02 -7.02
C GLY A 16 16.38 -13.34 -8.37
N LEU A 17 16.79 -13.97 -9.48
CA LEU A 17 16.56 -13.46 -10.83
C LEU A 17 15.07 -13.44 -11.20
N LYS A 18 14.34 -14.52 -10.88
CA LYS A 18 12.88 -14.60 -11.06
C LYS A 18 12.14 -13.57 -10.22
N GLY A 19 12.63 -13.27 -9.01
CA GLY A 19 12.14 -12.20 -8.14
C GLY A 19 12.29 -10.83 -8.81
N ALA A 20 13.50 -10.48 -9.27
CA ALA A 20 13.78 -9.22 -9.94
C ALA A 20 12.94 -9.02 -11.22
N ILE A 21 12.79 -10.07 -12.04
CA ILE A 21 11.96 -10.03 -13.25
C ILE A 21 10.47 -9.79 -12.90
N ARG A 22 9.99 -10.39 -11.81
CA ARG A 22 8.61 -10.19 -11.33
C ARG A 22 8.40 -8.76 -10.82
N GLU A 23 9.36 -8.22 -10.08
CA GLU A 23 9.34 -6.84 -9.61
C GLU A 23 9.32 -5.85 -10.79
N GLU A 24 10.18 -6.07 -11.79
CA GLU A 24 10.23 -5.22 -12.98
C GLU A 24 8.91 -5.26 -13.76
N LYS A 25 8.32 -6.45 -13.97
CA LYS A 25 7.00 -6.58 -14.60
C LYS A 25 5.91 -5.85 -13.83
N THR A 26 5.94 -5.94 -12.50
CA THR A 26 4.97 -5.28 -11.62
C THR A 26 5.12 -3.77 -11.70
N TYR A 27 6.35 -3.26 -11.68
CA TYR A 27 6.63 -1.84 -11.88
C TYR A 27 6.13 -1.33 -13.23
N ARG A 28 6.45 -2.03 -14.33
CA ARG A 28 5.99 -1.66 -15.68
C ARG A 28 4.46 -1.67 -15.78
N LEU A 29 3.79 -2.62 -15.14
CA LEU A 29 2.33 -2.65 -15.08
C LEU A 29 1.77 -1.45 -14.32
N LYS A 30 2.33 -1.12 -13.14
CA LYS A 30 1.92 0.06 -12.38
C LYS A 30 2.06 1.35 -13.19
N GLN A 31 3.15 1.52 -13.93
CA GLN A 31 3.35 2.68 -14.79
C GLN A 31 2.31 2.76 -15.92
N ARG A 32 2.00 1.63 -16.57
CA ARG A 32 0.96 1.58 -17.62
C ARG A 32 -0.43 1.90 -17.06
N LEU A 33 -0.77 1.35 -15.89
CA LEU A 33 -2.02 1.66 -15.21
C LEU A 33 -2.11 3.14 -14.84
N ARG A 34 -1.03 3.73 -14.35
CA ARG A 34 -0.97 5.16 -14.05
C ARG A 34 -1.31 6.01 -15.27
N ILE A 35 -0.68 5.72 -16.42
CA ILE A 35 -0.97 6.40 -17.68
C ILE A 35 -2.46 6.28 -18.03
N LEU A 36 -3.04 5.08 -17.95
CA LEU A 36 -4.45 4.87 -18.27
C LEU A 36 -5.39 5.65 -17.33
N LEU A 37 -5.05 5.73 -16.04
CA LEU A 37 -5.84 6.44 -15.05
C LEU A 37 -5.77 7.96 -15.23
N GLU A 38 -4.65 8.50 -15.71
CA GLU A 38 -4.47 9.93 -15.97
C GLU A 38 -5.12 10.40 -17.29
N LEU A 39 -5.60 9.48 -18.14
CA LEU A 39 -6.33 9.85 -19.36
C LEU A 39 -7.67 10.49 -19.03
N PRO A 40 -8.11 11.51 -19.80
CA PRO A 40 -9.43 12.08 -19.64
C PRO A 40 -10.51 11.03 -19.90
N VAL A 41 -11.58 11.03 -19.09
CA VAL A 41 -12.75 10.22 -19.36
C VAL A 41 -13.31 10.64 -20.72
N THR A 42 -13.71 9.71 -21.57
CA THR A 42 -14.31 10.02 -22.89
C THR A 42 -15.81 9.79 -22.91
N ASP A 43 -16.31 8.86 -22.10
CA ASP A 43 -17.72 8.51 -22.01
C ASP A 43 -18.58 9.72 -21.54
N PRO A 44 -19.63 10.11 -22.28
CA PRO A 44 -20.45 11.27 -21.94
C PRO A 44 -21.19 11.14 -20.60
N GLN A 45 -21.67 9.94 -20.26
CA GLN A 45 -22.44 9.74 -19.02
C GLN A 45 -21.52 9.88 -17.80
N GLN A 46 -20.34 9.25 -17.84
CA GLN A 46 -19.34 9.35 -16.79
C GLN A 46 -18.80 10.78 -16.62
N LYS A 47 -18.60 11.51 -17.74
CA LYS A 47 -18.23 12.94 -17.68
C LYS A 47 -19.27 13.79 -16.96
N GLU A 48 -20.55 13.57 -17.25
CA GLU A 48 -21.62 14.34 -16.61
C GLU A 48 -21.75 14.02 -15.12
N ILE A 49 -21.45 12.79 -14.68
CA ILE A 49 -21.33 12.45 -13.26
C ILE A 49 -20.29 13.36 -12.60
N LEU A 50 -19.03 13.33 -13.07
CA LEU A 50 -17.96 14.13 -12.45
C LEU A 50 -18.23 15.64 -12.50
N LYS A 51 -18.87 16.11 -13.57
CA LYS A 51 -19.27 17.52 -13.71
C LYS A 51 -20.34 17.93 -12.69
N LYS A 52 -21.36 17.10 -12.45
CA LYS A 52 -22.43 17.38 -11.47
C LYS A 52 -21.89 17.47 -10.05
N GLU A 53 -20.86 16.69 -9.74
CA GLU A 53 -20.16 16.72 -8.46
C GLU A 53 -19.21 17.93 -8.30
N GLY A 54 -19.21 18.85 -9.26
CA GLY A 54 -18.44 20.10 -9.16
C GLY A 54 -16.96 19.96 -9.50
N LEU A 55 -16.50 18.82 -10.03
CA LEU A 55 -15.09 18.64 -10.37
C LEU A 55 -14.69 19.54 -11.57
N PRO A 56 -13.59 20.31 -11.43
CA PRO A 56 -12.97 21.04 -12.52
C PRO A 56 -12.62 20.13 -13.70
N VAL A 57 -12.67 20.66 -14.93
CA VAL A 57 -12.37 19.91 -16.17
C VAL A 57 -11.04 19.17 -16.11
N ARG A 58 -10.01 19.79 -15.51
CA ARG A 58 -8.66 19.22 -15.36
C ARG A 58 -8.59 17.96 -14.48
N TYR A 59 -9.62 17.67 -13.70
CA TYR A 59 -9.71 16.49 -12.84
C TYR A 59 -10.78 15.51 -13.34
N ARG A 60 -11.19 15.59 -14.60
CA ARG A 60 -12.16 14.65 -15.20
C ARG A 60 -11.45 13.52 -15.93
N ASP A 61 -10.56 12.85 -15.20
CA ASP A 61 -9.80 11.69 -15.64
C ASP A 61 -10.34 10.39 -15.00
N HIS A 62 -9.81 9.26 -15.45
CA HIS A 62 -10.24 7.95 -14.95
C HIS A 62 -9.84 7.73 -13.49
N LEU A 63 -8.75 8.35 -13.03
CA LEU A 63 -8.33 8.32 -11.63
C LEU A 63 -9.42 8.91 -10.74
N GLN A 64 -9.92 10.09 -11.08
CA GLN A 64 -10.98 10.75 -10.34
C GLN A 64 -12.29 9.96 -10.39
N LEU A 65 -12.60 9.33 -11.53
CA LEU A 65 -13.79 8.48 -11.66
C LEU A 65 -13.72 7.25 -10.74
N VAL A 66 -12.55 6.59 -10.65
CA VAL A 66 -12.34 5.46 -9.75
C VAL A 66 -12.45 5.91 -8.28
N ALA A 67 -11.81 7.03 -7.93
CA ALA A 67 -11.90 7.59 -6.58
C ALA A 67 -13.34 7.93 -6.20
N TRP A 68 -14.12 8.51 -7.13
CA TRP A 68 -15.54 8.79 -6.93
C TRP A 68 -16.35 7.53 -6.66
N ASN A 69 -16.16 6.47 -7.45
CA ASN A 69 -16.87 5.21 -7.27
C ASN A 69 -16.54 4.53 -5.93
N LEU A 70 -15.27 4.59 -5.50
CA LEU A 70 -14.85 4.10 -4.19
C LEU A 70 -15.52 4.91 -3.06
N TYR A 71 -15.57 6.23 -3.20
CA TYR A 71 -16.23 7.11 -2.25
C TYR A 71 -17.72 6.78 -2.11
N GLN A 72 -18.43 6.58 -3.22
CA GLN A 72 -19.84 6.20 -3.21
C GLN A 72 -20.09 4.87 -2.48
N LYS A 73 -19.24 3.86 -2.70
CA LYS A 73 -19.31 2.59 -1.96
C LYS A 73 -19.04 2.77 -0.47
N ALA A 74 -18.04 3.59 -0.13
CA ALA A 74 -17.68 3.87 1.25
C ALA A 74 -18.79 4.60 2.01
N LEU A 75 -19.50 5.53 1.37
CA LEU A 75 -20.71 6.15 1.94
C LEU A 75 -21.80 5.12 2.26
N GLY A 76 -21.89 4.04 1.47
CA GLY A 76 -22.76 2.90 1.73
C GLY A 76 -22.28 1.93 2.82
N GLY A 77 -21.14 2.22 3.48
CA GLY A 77 -20.58 1.38 4.55
C GLY A 77 -19.66 0.25 4.06
N ASP A 78 -19.23 0.25 2.79
CA ASP A 78 -18.29 -0.74 2.27
C ASP A 78 -16.88 -0.54 2.88
N MET A 79 -16.55 -1.38 3.86
CA MET A 79 -15.25 -1.35 4.55
C MET A 79 -14.07 -1.65 3.63
N ALA A 80 -14.26 -2.39 2.54
CA ALA A 80 -13.18 -2.61 1.57
C ALA A 80 -12.89 -1.32 0.81
N ALA A 81 -13.92 -0.63 0.34
CA ALA A 81 -13.75 0.67 -0.32
C ALA A 81 -13.09 1.72 0.59
N ILE A 82 -13.44 1.74 1.88
CA ILE A 82 -12.79 2.61 2.88
C ILE A 82 -11.30 2.31 3.02
N ARG A 83 -10.91 1.02 3.04
CA ARG A 83 -9.50 0.61 3.12
C ARG A 83 -8.72 0.99 1.86
N GLU A 84 -9.30 0.80 0.68
CA GLU A 84 -8.69 1.19 -0.59
C GLU A 84 -8.47 2.70 -0.66
N MET A 85 -9.47 3.52 -0.28
CA MET A 85 -9.30 4.98 -0.24
C MET A 85 -8.21 5.42 0.75
N ARG A 86 -8.12 4.76 1.91
CA ARG A 86 -7.02 5.01 2.85
C ARG A 86 -5.67 4.64 2.24
N GLY A 87 -5.58 3.50 1.55
CA GLY A 87 -4.37 3.08 0.85
C GLY A 87 -3.90 4.11 -0.18
N ILE A 88 -4.82 4.67 -0.97
CA ILE A 88 -4.51 5.73 -1.95
C ILE A 88 -3.92 6.98 -1.27
N LEU A 89 -4.46 7.38 -0.11
CA LEU A 89 -3.94 8.51 0.65
C LEU A 89 -2.56 8.20 1.26
N GLU A 90 -2.36 6.98 1.75
CA GLU A 90 -1.11 6.54 2.36
C GLU A 90 0.03 6.35 1.34
N GLU A 91 -0.26 5.95 0.08
CA GLU A 91 0.73 5.92 -1.00
C GLU A 91 1.26 7.31 -1.37
N GLY A 92 0.52 8.38 -1.07
CA GLY A 92 0.91 9.77 -1.28
C GLY A 92 1.78 10.36 -0.17
N GLU A 93 1.84 9.73 1.00
CA GLU A 93 2.77 10.13 2.05
C GLU A 93 4.14 9.49 1.83
N PRO A 94 5.26 10.23 2.02
CA PRO A 94 6.56 9.59 2.07
C PRO A 94 6.50 8.55 3.19
N ILE A 95 6.83 7.30 2.87
CA ILE A 95 6.93 6.21 3.84
C ILE A 95 7.95 6.65 4.90
N LYS A 96 7.47 7.25 6.00
CA LYS A 96 8.26 7.35 7.22
C LYS A 96 8.45 5.90 7.64
N GLY A 97 9.64 5.37 7.33
CA GLY A 97 10.00 3.99 7.54
C GLY A 97 9.52 3.57 8.93
N LYS A 98 8.47 2.75 8.97
CA LYS A 98 8.18 1.96 10.16
C LYS A 98 9.33 0.97 10.25
N ASN A 99 10.43 1.42 10.86
CA ASN A 99 11.38 0.54 11.51
C ASN A 99 10.60 -0.24 12.57
N ARG A 100 9.90 -1.29 12.15
CA ARG A 100 9.53 -2.39 13.04
C ARG A 100 10.79 -3.18 13.33
N LYS A 101 11.73 -2.56 14.04
CA LYS A 101 12.50 -3.31 15.01
C LYS A 101 11.59 -3.42 16.22
N GLN A 102 11.02 -4.60 16.41
CA GLN A 102 10.53 -5.01 17.71
C GLN A 102 11.74 -5.02 18.65
N THR A 103 12.08 -3.87 19.22
CA THR A 103 12.86 -3.85 20.46
C THR A 103 11.87 -4.31 21.51
N ALA A 104 11.97 -5.57 21.90
CA ALA A 104 11.47 -6.02 23.17
C ALA A 104 12.25 -5.25 24.24
N GLU A 105 11.80 -4.04 24.57
CA GLU A 105 12.18 -3.41 25.82
C GLU A 105 11.52 -4.23 26.92
N GLN A 106 12.30 -5.16 27.46
CA GLN A 106 12.07 -5.70 28.79
C GLN A 106 11.87 -4.50 29.72
N SER A 107 10.63 -4.28 30.16
CA SER A 107 10.36 -3.41 31.29
C SER A 107 11.10 -3.98 32.51
N GLN A 108 12.33 -3.53 32.73
CA GLN A 108 12.95 -3.58 34.04
C GLN A 108 12.18 -2.61 34.93
N ALA A 109 11.05 -3.08 35.48
CA ALA A 109 10.50 -2.45 36.67
C ALA A 109 11.56 -2.58 37.77
N PRO A 110 11.91 -1.48 38.47
CA PRO A 110 12.80 -1.59 39.63
C PRO A 110 12.14 -2.48 40.70
N PRO A 111 12.90 -3.30 41.43
CA PRO A 111 12.33 -4.13 42.48
C PRO A 111 11.72 -3.25 43.56
N VAL A 112 10.43 -3.44 43.83
CA VAL A 112 9.74 -2.85 44.98
C VAL A 112 10.32 -3.50 46.23
N VAL A 113 11.09 -2.74 47.00
CA VAL A 113 11.53 -3.14 48.34
C VAL A 113 10.36 -2.89 49.29
N ILE A 114 9.71 -3.95 49.75
CA ILE A 114 8.75 -3.87 50.86
C ILE A 114 9.58 -3.89 52.14
N ILE A 115 9.60 -2.76 52.85
CA ILE A 115 10.13 -2.67 54.21
C ILE A 115 8.95 -2.97 55.13
N ASP A 116 8.93 -4.18 55.71
CA ASP A 116 8.07 -4.47 56.87
C ASP A 116 8.64 -3.70 58.07
N ASP A 117 8.00 -2.58 58.42
CA ASP A 117 8.30 -1.88 59.66
C ASP A 117 7.48 -2.52 60.79
N VAL A 118 8.21 -3.19 61.67
CA VAL A 118 7.73 -3.84 62.89
C VAL A 118 7.44 -2.78 63.94
N ARG A 119 6.19 -2.66 64.39
CA ARG A 119 5.86 -2.22 65.75
C ARG A 119 4.62 -2.93 66.29
#